data_AF-A0A959TV88-F1
#
_entry.id   AF-A0A959TV88-F1
#
_cell.length_a   1.000
_cell.length_b   1.000
_cell.length_c   1.000
_cell.angle_alpha   90.00
_cell.angle_beta   90.00
_cell.angle_gamma   90.00
#
_symmetry.space_group_name_H-M   'P 1'
#
loop_
_entity.id
_entity.type
_entity.pdbx_description
1 polymer ?
#
loop_
_entity_poly.entity_id
_entity_poly.type
_entity_poly.pdbx_seq_one_letter_code
_entity_poly.pdbx_strand_id
1 'polypeptide(L)' 'MKMTRNFLTGLLLLGTLFAMGQDDPKSKAILDRLVAKSKTYTSFEADFTSRLVNKADKLDVSQTSNVKTKDGKFRVQLQ' A
#
# COMPACT_ATOMS: atom_id res chain seq x y z
N MET A 1 35.89 33.80 10.87
CA MET A 1 34.56 33.25 11.22
C MET A 1 33.72 32.90 9.98
N LYS A 2 34.26 32.10 9.03
CA LYS A 2 33.55 31.67 7.80
C LYS A 2 33.07 30.20 7.86
N MET A 3 33.77 29.37 8.65
CA MET A 3 33.51 27.93 8.77
C MET A 3 32.22 27.60 9.54
N THR A 4 31.88 28.40 10.57
CA THR A 4 30.61 28.28 11.32
C THR A 4 29.38 28.63 10.49
N ARG A 5 29.51 29.58 9.55
CA ARG A 5 28.40 29.97 8.64
C ARG A 5 28.08 28.86 7.64
N ASN A 6 29.10 28.23 7.06
CA ASN A 6 28.92 27.12 6.11
C ASN A 6 28.41 25.84 6.79
N PHE A 7 28.80 25.60 8.05
CA PHE A 7 28.28 24.50 8.86
C PHE A 7 26.78 24.66 9.16
N LEU A 8 26.34 25.89 9.47
CA LEU A 8 24.94 26.19 9.72
C LEU A 8 24.07 26.01 8.46
N THR A 9 24.59 26.39 7.29
CA THR A 9 23.91 26.17 5.99
C THR A 9 23.81 24.67 5.66
N GLY A 10 24.86 23.89 5.94
CA GLY A 10 24.83 22.43 5.76
C GLY A 10 23.81 21.73 6.67
N LEU A 11 23.68 22.18 7.92
CA LEU A 11 22.71 21.64 8.87
C LEU A 11 21.25 21.95 8.44
N LEU A 12 21.02 23.13 7.87
CA LEU A 12 19.71 23.54 7.35
C LEU A 12 19.27 22.70 6.13
N LEU A 13 20.22 22.38 5.23
CA LEU A 13 19.95 21.49 4.08
C LEU A 13 19.73 20.03 4.47
N LEU A 14 20.36 19.53 5.54
CA LEU A 14 20.07 18.19 6.06
C LEU A 14 18.67 18.11 6.67
N GLY A 15 18.20 19.19 7.30
CA GLY A 15 16.85 19.25 7.89
C GLY A 15 15.72 19.07 6.87
N THR A 16 15.91 19.51 5.61
CA THR A 16 14.88 19.36 4.57
C THR A 16 14.70 17.93 4.08
N LEU A 17 15.68 17.04 4.28
CA LEU A 17 15.56 15.63 3.92
C LEU A 17 14.62 14.86 4.88
N PHE A 18 14.56 15.27 6.14
CA PHE A 18 13.67 14.68 7.15
C PHE A 18 12.22 15.20 7.05
N ALA A 19 11.99 16.32 6.36
CA ALA A 19 10.66 16.91 6.18
C ALA A 19 9.83 16.25 5.07
N MET A 20 10.44 15.38 4.25
CA MET A 20 9.81 14.77 3.06
C MET A 20 8.97 13.51 3.36
N GLY A 21 8.79 13.16 4.63
CA GLY A 21 8.03 11.97 5.06
C GLY A 21 6.97 12.31 6.09
N GLN A 22 6.05 13.24 5.79
CA GLN A 22 4.84 13.38 6.59
C GLN A 22 3.85 12.28 6.20
N ASP A 23 4.10 11.06 6.67
CA ASP A 23 3.04 10.05 6.72
C ASP A 23 1.90 10.64 7.56
N ASP A 24 0.73 10.84 6.95
CA ASP A 24 -0.44 11.29 7.68
C ASP A 24 -0.70 10.30 8.83
N PRO A 25 -0.64 10.74 10.11
CA PRO A 25 -0.84 9.87 11.26
C PRO A 25 -2.14 9.06 11.17
N LYS A 26 -3.15 9.60 10.49
CA LYS A 26 -4.42 8.89 10.23
C LYS A 26 -4.23 7.73 9.24
N SER A 27 -3.52 7.94 8.13
CA SER A 27 -3.20 6.88 7.17
C SER A 27 -2.42 5.75 7.82
N LYS A 28 -1.42 6.07 8.65
CA LYS A 28 -0.67 5.06 9.40
C LYS A 28 -1.57 4.25 10.33
N ALA A 29 -2.45 4.91 11.09
CA ALA A 29 -3.37 4.22 11.98
C ALA A 29 -4.36 3.29 11.23
N ILE A 30 -4.78 3.65 10.01
CA ILE A 30 -5.61 2.79 9.17
C ILE A 30 -4.83 1.55 8.72
N LEU A 31 -3.60 1.73 8.24
CA LEU A 31 -2.73 0.63 7.83
C LEU A 31 -2.42 -0.32 8.99
N ASP A 32 -2.10 0.23 10.17
CA ASP A 32 -1.81 -0.56 11.37
C ASP A 32 -3.01 -1.45 11.75
N ARG A 33 -4.25 -0.91 11.70
CA ARG A 33 -5.48 -1.68 11.96
C ARG A 33 -5.73 -2.76 10.90
N LEU A 34 -5.55 -2.43 9.63
CA LEU A 34 -5.72 -3.39 8.53
C LEU A 34 -4.72 -4.54 8.67
N VAL A 35 -3.45 -4.23 8.93
CA VAL A 35 -2.39 -5.22 9.12
C VAL A 35 -2.68 -6.08 10.34
N ALA A 36 -3.04 -5.49 11.48
CA ALA A 36 -3.38 -6.22 12.70
C ALA A 36 -4.53 -7.22 12.46
N LYS A 37 -5.58 -6.81 11.74
CA LYS A 37 -6.69 -7.69 11.36
C LYS A 37 -6.27 -8.75 10.35
N SER A 38 -5.46 -8.40 9.35
CA SER A 38 -5.03 -9.34 8.32
C SER A 38 -4.17 -10.47 8.89
N LYS A 39 -3.33 -10.17 9.89
CA LYS A 39 -2.47 -11.15 10.57
C LYS A 39 -3.23 -12.22 11.34
N THR A 40 -4.49 -11.99 11.71
CA THR A 40 -5.30 -13.01 12.38
C THR A 40 -5.81 -14.09 11.43
N TYR A 41 -5.78 -13.84 10.11
CA TYR A 41 -6.20 -14.81 9.11
C TYR A 41 -5.03 -15.72 8.74
N THR A 42 -5.06 -16.97 9.21
CA THR A 42 -4.11 -18.02 8.81
C THR A 42 -4.45 -18.61 7.44
N SER A 43 -5.75 -18.68 7.13
CA SER A 43 -6.29 -19.08 5.83
C SER A 43 -7.68 -18.49 5.64
N PHE A 44 -8.05 -18.20 4.38
CA PHE A 44 -9.43 -17.90 4.03
C PHE A 44 -9.74 -18.38 2.61
N GLU A 45 -11.02 -18.60 2.34
CA GLU A 45 -11.57 -18.87 1.02
C GLU A 45 -12.68 -17.85 0.74
N ALA A 46 -12.68 -17.27 -0.45
CA ALA A 46 -13.67 -16.27 -0.83
C ALA A 46 -13.94 -16.31 -2.34
N ASP A 47 -15.20 -16.07 -2.70
CA ASP A 47 -15.59 -15.80 -4.07
C ASP A 47 -15.55 -14.29 -4.32
N PHE A 48 -15.06 -13.89 -5.49
CA PHE A 48 -14.96 -12.50 -5.91
C PHE A 48 -15.32 -12.35 -7.38
N THR A 49 -15.82 -11.16 -7.72
CA THR A 49 -16.05 -10.77 -9.12
C THR A 49 -15.12 -9.61 -9.46
N SER A 50 -14.32 -9.78 -10.51
CA SER A 50 -13.51 -8.72 -11.10
C SER A 50 -14.21 -8.17 -12.33
N ARG A 51 -14.26 -6.84 -12.46
CA ARG A 51 -14.83 -6.18 -13.64
C ARG A 51 -13.79 -5.24 -14.24
N LEU A 52 -13.42 -5.50 -15.49
CA LEU A 52 -12.53 -4.65 -16.27
C LEU A 52 -13.36 -3.83 -17.25
N VAL A 53 -13.37 -2.51 -17.04
CA VAL A 53 -14.05 -1.54 -17.91
C VAL A 53 -13.02 -0.66 -18.60
N ASN A 54 -12.89 -0.81 -19.92
CA ASN A 54 -12.15 0.12 -20.77
C ASN A 54 -13.13 0.85 -21.69
N LYS A 55 -13.34 2.14 -21.42
CA LYS A 55 -14.29 2.99 -22.15
C LYS A 55 -13.82 3.35 -23.56
N ALA A 56 -12.51 3.42 -23.80
CA ALA A 56 -11.97 3.75 -25.12
C ALA A 56 -12.26 2.63 -26.12
N ASP A 57 -12.06 1.39 -25.69
CA ASP A 57 -12.28 0.20 -26.53
C ASP A 57 -13.68 -0.42 -26.35
N LYS A 58 -14.57 0.25 -25.60
CA LYS A 58 -15.92 -0.24 -25.23
C LYS A 58 -15.91 -1.66 -24.64
N LEU A 59 -14.85 -2.00 -23.92
CA LEU A 59 -14.66 -3.32 -23.31
C LEU A 59 -15.22 -3.29 -21.89
N ASP A 60 -16.07 -4.27 -21.58
CA ASP A 60 -16.65 -4.46 -20.25
C ASP A 60 -16.71 -5.97 -19.97
N VAL A 61 -15.70 -6.46 -19.24
CA VAL A 61 -15.55 -7.89 -18.95
C VAL A 61 -15.71 -8.09 -17.46
N SER A 62 -16.68 -8.94 -17.09
CA SER A 62 -16.86 -9.40 -15.71
C SER A 62 -16.41 -10.85 -15.60
N GLN A 63 -15.66 -11.16 -14.56
CA GLN A 63 -15.15 -12.49 -14.27
C GLN A 63 -15.39 -12.83 -12.81
N THR A 64 -16.09 -13.94 -12.56
CA THR A 64 -16.24 -14.51 -11.22
C THR A 64 -15.12 -15.50 -10.97
N SER A 65 -14.59 -15.52 -9.75
CA SER A 65 -13.42 -16.31 -9.39
C SER A 65 -13.42 -16.63 -7.91
N ASN A 66 -12.67 -17.65 -7.54
CA ASN A 66 -12.47 -18.05 -6.15
C ASN A 66 -11.00 -17.85 -5.77
N VAL A 67 -10.75 -17.39 -4.54
CA VAL A 67 -9.40 -17.31 -3.96
C VAL A 67 -9.33 -18.13 -2.69
N LYS A 68 -8.23 -18.87 -2.54
CA LYS A 68 -7.87 -19.55 -1.30
C LYS A 68 -6.50 -19.07 -0.86
N THR A 69 -6.36 -18.75 0.42
CA THR A 69 -5.08 -18.39 1.02
C THR A 69 -4.78 -19.30 2.21
N LYS A 70 -3.50 -19.56 2.43
CA LYS A 70 -3.01 -20.28 3.60
C LYS A 70 -1.54 -19.99 3.83
N ASP A 71 -1.17 -19.53 5.02
CA ASP A 71 0.23 -19.37 5.46
C ASP A 71 1.11 -18.62 4.44
N GLY A 72 0.63 -17.48 3.94
CA GLY A 72 1.34 -16.66 2.94
C GLY A 72 1.32 -17.21 1.51
N LYS A 73 0.69 -18.37 1.28
CA LYS A 73 0.43 -18.93 -0.06
C LYS A 73 -0.98 -18.55 -0.50
N PHE A 74 -1.17 -18.43 -1.81
CA PHE A 74 -2.49 -18.18 -2.40
C PHE A 74 -2.69 -19.01 -3.67
N ARG A 75 -3.96 -19.30 -3.98
CA ARG A 75 -4.39 -19.85 -5.27
C ARG A 75 -5.63 -19.11 -5.71
N VAL A 76 -5.66 -18.71 -6.98
CA VAL A 76 -6.84 -18.15 -7.64
C VAL A 76 -7.35 -19.19 -8.63
N GLN A 77 -8.65 -19.42 -8.62
CA GLN A 77 -9.36 -20.24 -9.60
C GLN A 77 -10.26 -19.32 -10.41
N LEU A 78 -9.91 -19.20 -11.69
CA LEU A 78 -10.71 -18.47 -12.67
C LEU A 78 -11.81 -19.42 -13.14
N GLN A 79 -13.05 -18.95 -13.13
CA GLN A 79 -14.18 -19.66 -13.75
C GLN A 79 -14.39 -19.17 -15.18
#